data_AF-I6ZW77-F1
#
_entry.id   AF-I6ZW77-F1
#
_cell.length_a   1.000
_cell.length_b   1.000
_cell.length_c   1.000
_cell.angle_alpha   90.00
_cell.angle_beta   90.00
_cell.angle_gamma   90.00
#
_symmetry.space_group_name_H-M   'P 1'
#
loop_
_entity.id
_entity.type
_entity.pdbx_description
1 polymer ?
#
loop_
_entity_poly.entity_id
_entity_poly.type
_entity_poly.pdbx_seq_one_letter_code
_entity_poly.pdbx_strand_id
1 'polypeptide(L)'
;MEGIDNLFNEIRDAGEFYARYKSFLDKKAGLEKELDRIEEEIKRVDSMSLEREIKKTTNEYQGVLENIERLSLNSKECKTIEDLEVVFSKVSDTDVLMKKSLEFLKHSAILKCIDPACEEVAKEQESENGDGLIRFEISKDIENLFQLSAKYTKIQERCYLSFRLIICESIQGAIPADIKVFQDDRSLFFVHKDNDGEPSFHMLEEKVVVDLKEISRYKMMSHAIFGVLRDNLRKKVVEKNLTDEEVERNNLFFKDTEFYIHNVPEWKLDIVMKEIIEVTKGPRSMEAVETFETSDRMPKSVSASYKRFQGCFEMFRRLRSKRHEKGVKVINRAITKLFDPKRHEPSVYSYFLEFADITHFLRTYPGHPLTDELSKRKEELFFDVVKESSRVNVELVEPLVTLKLYFKEKHVEFSENMRLFVPVINRNLFEIQFFEMLDEGLMERIRGLKIAKRSTVENIILLIDYIFDLSFHLPTEAIGNQEKLRSYKQVLSLDRERLIKEYRDGKLCISDEEFVSLCSLAFREPEDKIFLLSKMSD
;
A
#
# COMPACT_ATOMS: atom_id res chain seq x y z
N MET A 1 102.90 -2.18 103.26
CA MET A 1 103.27 -1.74 101.90
C MET A 1 102.46 -2.47 100.82
N GLU A 2 102.10 -3.76 101.00
CA GLU A 2 101.25 -4.51 100.03
C GLU A 2 99.86 -3.89 99.76
N GLY A 3 99.27 -3.18 100.71
CA GLY A 3 97.94 -2.56 100.52
C GLY A 3 97.91 -1.45 99.47
N ILE A 4 99.03 -0.77 99.24
CA ILE A 4 99.11 0.35 98.28
C ILE A 4 99.25 -0.16 96.84
N ASP A 5 100.01 -1.23 96.62
CA ASP A 5 100.20 -1.82 95.29
C ASP A 5 98.93 -2.50 94.74
N ASN A 6 98.12 -3.12 95.62
CA ASN A 6 96.82 -3.65 95.21
C ASN A 6 95.85 -2.54 94.80
N LEU A 7 95.79 -1.45 95.57
CA LEU A 7 95.00 -0.26 95.23
C LEU A 7 95.46 0.38 93.91
N PHE A 8 96.76 0.36 93.62
CA PHE A 8 97.30 0.92 92.38
C PHE A 8 96.94 0.08 91.14
N ASN A 9 96.91 -1.25 91.27
CA ASN A 9 96.46 -2.14 90.19
C ASN A 9 94.94 -2.05 89.95
N GLU A 10 94.12 -1.92 90.99
CA GLU A 10 92.68 -1.66 90.86
C GLU A 10 92.38 -0.31 90.16
N ILE A 11 93.17 0.73 90.45
CA ILE A 11 93.05 2.04 89.80
C ILE A 11 93.50 1.98 88.33
N ARG A 12 94.50 1.17 87.99
CA ARG A 12 94.98 1.02 86.62
C ARG A 12 93.93 0.37 85.70
N ASP A 13 93.19 -0.62 86.21
CA ASP A 13 92.13 -1.30 85.46
C ASP A 13 90.87 -0.43 85.29
N ALA A 14 90.62 0.52 86.20
CA ALA A 14 89.47 1.44 86.13
C ALA A 14 89.46 2.31 84.87
N GLY A 15 90.65 2.69 84.37
CA GLY A 15 90.77 3.46 83.11
C GLY A 15 90.33 2.65 81.88
N GLU A 16 90.61 1.35 81.85
CA GLU A 16 90.25 0.46 80.76
C GLU A 16 88.74 0.13 80.78
N PHE A 17 88.17 -0.05 81.97
CA PHE A 17 86.72 -0.19 82.15
C PHE A 17 85.96 1.08 81.74
N TYR A 18 86.48 2.28 82.08
CA TYR A 18 85.88 3.55 81.68
C TYR A 18 85.94 3.76 80.16
N ALA A 19 87.05 3.40 79.51
CA ALA A 19 87.19 3.46 78.06
C ALA A 19 86.20 2.51 77.35
N ARG A 20 86.03 1.27 77.84
CA ARG A 20 85.02 0.34 77.33
C ARG A 20 83.60 0.84 77.53
N TYR A 21 83.29 1.38 78.72
CA TYR A 21 81.99 1.96 79.01
C TYR A 21 81.66 3.14 78.07
N LYS A 22 82.64 4.02 77.83
CA LYS A 22 82.49 5.15 76.90
C LYS A 22 82.28 4.66 75.46
N SER A 23 83.02 3.64 75.03
CA SER A 23 82.81 3.01 73.72
C SER A 23 81.41 2.37 73.59
N PHE A 24 80.88 1.75 74.65
CA PHE A 24 79.51 1.22 74.64
C PHE A 24 78.46 2.33 74.61
N LEU A 25 78.67 3.45 75.29
CA LEU A 25 77.79 4.62 75.21
C LEU A 25 77.78 5.21 73.80
N ASP A 26 78.94 5.37 73.17
CA ASP A 26 79.05 5.86 71.80
C ASP A 26 78.37 4.90 70.81
N LYS A 27 78.53 3.58 71.02
CA LYS A 27 77.87 2.55 70.21
C LYS A 27 76.36 2.53 70.40
N LYS A 28 75.88 2.73 71.63
CA LYS A 28 74.44 2.87 71.95
C LYS A 28 73.85 4.10 71.25
N ALA A 29 74.51 5.26 71.35
CA ALA A 29 74.09 6.48 70.68
C ALA A 29 74.10 6.34 69.14
N GLY A 30 75.04 5.56 68.59
CA GLY A 30 75.06 5.19 67.18
C GLY A 30 73.85 4.35 66.76
N LEU A 31 73.51 3.33 67.55
CA LEU A 31 72.35 2.46 67.31
C LEU A 31 71.02 3.20 67.46
N GLU A 32 70.88 4.10 68.45
CA GLU A 32 69.67 4.92 68.62
C GLU A 32 69.43 5.81 67.39
N LYS A 33 70.47 6.42 66.82
CA LYS A 33 70.36 7.20 65.57
C LYS A 33 70.00 6.37 64.35
N GLU A 34 70.47 5.12 64.27
CA GLU A 34 70.07 4.21 63.20
C GLU A 34 68.62 3.77 63.35
N LEU A 35 68.17 3.53 64.58
CA LEU A 35 66.79 3.15 64.89
C LEU A 35 65.82 4.28 64.52
N ASP A 36 66.14 5.53 64.89
CA ASP A 36 65.36 6.72 64.49
C ASP A 36 65.27 6.85 62.95
N ARG A 37 66.37 6.61 62.23
CA ARG A 37 66.38 6.63 60.75
C ARG A 37 65.48 5.55 60.15
N ILE A 38 65.56 4.32 60.67
CA ILE A 38 64.74 3.21 60.19
C ILE A 38 63.26 3.50 60.46
N GLU A 39 62.92 4.05 61.63
CA GLU A 39 61.54 4.44 61.93
C GLU A 39 61.01 5.54 61.01
N GLU A 40 61.82 6.55 60.68
CA GLU A 40 61.45 7.58 59.70
C GLU A 40 61.26 7.01 58.29
N GLU A 41 62.11 6.06 57.89
CA GLU A 41 62.03 5.40 56.58
C GLU A 41 60.79 4.50 56.47
N ILE A 42 60.47 3.72 57.51
CA ILE A 42 59.23 2.93 57.59
C ILE A 42 58.01 3.86 57.48
N LYS A 43 57.96 4.94 58.27
CA LYS A 43 56.85 5.91 58.20
C LYS A 43 56.68 6.53 56.81
N ARG A 44 57.78 6.85 56.12
CA ARG A 44 57.72 7.37 54.74
C ARG A 44 57.20 6.32 53.75
N VAL A 45 57.70 5.09 53.81
CA VAL A 45 57.28 4.00 52.92
C VAL A 45 55.81 3.68 53.12
N ASP A 46 55.37 3.57 54.37
CA ASP A 46 53.97 3.32 54.72
C ASP A 46 53.06 4.47 54.24
N SER A 47 53.46 5.73 54.46
CA SER A 47 52.72 6.90 53.96
C SER A 47 52.61 6.91 52.43
N MET A 48 53.69 6.61 51.71
CA MET A 48 53.67 6.54 50.25
C MET A 48 52.82 5.37 49.73
N SER A 49 52.80 4.25 50.43
CA SER A 49 51.96 3.10 50.09
C SER A 49 50.48 3.44 50.27
N LEU A 50 50.13 4.04 51.41
CA LEU A 50 48.79 4.54 51.72
C LEU A 50 48.30 5.58 50.69
N GLU A 51 49.14 6.54 50.31
CA GLU A 51 48.78 7.52 49.27
C GLU A 51 48.46 6.88 47.92
N ARG A 52 49.22 5.84 47.52
CA ARG A 52 48.93 5.11 46.28
C ARG A 52 47.62 4.34 46.36
N GLU A 53 47.33 3.69 47.49
CA GLU A 53 46.06 2.98 47.70
C GLU A 53 44.86 3.93 47.75
N ILE A 54 45.01 5.08 48.41
CA ILE A 54 43.99 6.14 48.41
C ILE A 54 43.73 6.60 46.97
N LYS A 55 44.79 6.88 46.20
CA LYS A 55 44.65 7.31 44.81
C LYS A 55 43.99 6.23 43.94
N LYS A 56 44.38 4.96 44.12
CA LYS A 56 43.79 3.82 43.40
C LYS A 56 42.30 3.68 43.72
N THR A 57 41.96 3.66 45.02
CA THR A 57 40.57 3.57 45.49
C THR A 57 39.74 4.76 45.04
N THR A 58 40.31 5.98 45.04
CA THR A 58 39.62 7.19 44.55
C THR A 58 39.31 7.08 43.07
N ASN A 59 40.26 6.59 42.26
CA ASN A 59 40.03 6.36 40.83
C ASN A 59 38.96 5.28 40.58
N GLU A 60 38.99 4.18 41.34
CA GLU A 60 38.00 3.11 41.25
C GLU A 60 36.60 3.60 41.67
N TYR A 61 36.51 4.36 42.77
CA TYR A 61 35.28 4.98 43.24
C TYR A 61 34.70 5.95 42.20
N GLN A 62 35.54 6.79 41.59
CA GLN A 62 35.14 7.67 40.50
C GLN A 62 34.58 6.88 39.29
N GLY A 63 35.23 5.78 38.91
CA GLY A 63 34.75 4.90 37.85
C GLY A 63 33.41 4.24 38.17
N VAL A 64 33.19 3.86 39.44
CA VAL A 64 31.90 3.33 39.90
C VAL A 64 30.81 4.40 39.85
N LEU A 65 31.09 5.63 40.29
CA LEU A 65 30.14 6.75 40.21
C LEU A 65 29.73 7.05 38.76
N GLU A 66 30.69 7.06 37.83
CA GLU A 66 30.41 7.23 36.39
C GLU A 66 29.52 6.13 35.83
N ASN A 67 29.72 4.88 36.28
CA ASN A 67 28.90 3.74 35.85
C ASN A 67 27.47 3.81 36.42
N ILE A 68 27.31 4.20 37.68
CA ILE A 68 25.99 4.42 38.30
C ILE A 68 25.24 5.52 37.56
N GLU A 69 25.93 6.62 37.22
CA GLU A 69 25.34 7.73 36.48
C GLU A 69 24.90 7.30 35.07
N ARG A 70 25.73 6.54 34.33
CA ARG A 70 25.34 5.98 33.03
C ARG A 70 24.13 5.07 33.11
N LEU A 71 24.06 4.19 34.13
CA LEU A 71 22.90 3.32 34.33
C LEU A 71 21.64 4.11 34.67
N SER A 72 21.76 5.18 35.44
CA SER A 72 20.65 6.10 35.75
C SER A 72 20.15 6.84 34.50
N LEU A 73 21.05 7.33 33.65
CA LEU A 73 20.69 7.99 32.39
C LEU A 73 20.02 7.03 31.40
N ASN A 74 20.41 5.75 31.41
CA ASN A 74 19.77 4.74 30.57
C ASN A 74 18.32 4.47 30.98
N SER A 75 18.00 4.52 32.29
CA SER A 75 16.67 4.21 32.81
C SER A 75 15.71 5.40 32.83
N LYS A 76 16.21 6.65 32.98
CA LYS A 76 15.39 7.86 33.04
C LYS A 76 14.77 8.21 31.69
N GLU A 77 13.47 8.52 31.65
CA GLU A 77 12.83 9.02 30.41
C GLU A 77 13.43 10.37 29.98
N CYS A 78 13.67 10.55 28.68
CA CYS A 78 14.18 11.81 28.11
C CYS A 78 13.02 12.63 27.54
N LYS A 79 12.64 13.70 28.24
CA LYS A 79 11.48 14.54 27.88
C LYS A 79 11.87 15.93 27.40
N THR A 80 13.02 16.45 27.81
CA THR A 80 13.50 17.78 27.42
C THR A 80 14.82 17.70 26.66
N ILE A 81 15.20 18.82 26.03
CA ILE A 81 16.46 18.89 25.28
C ILE A 81 17.67 18.81 26.21
N GLU A 82 17.58 19.37 27.41
CA GLU A 82 18.66 19.34 28.41
C GLU A 82 18.93 17.90 28.89
N ASP A 83 17.89 17.09 29.08
CA ASP A 83 18.06 15.66 29.37
C ASP A 83 18.87 14.98 28.24
N LEU A 84 18.53 15.32 26.98
CA LEU A 84 19.19 14.75 25.82
C LEU A 84 20.65 15.19 25.70
N GLU A 85 20.95 16.47 25.95
CA GLU A 85 22.31 17.00 25.97
C GLU A 85 23.20 16.27 26.99
N VAL A 86 22.68 16.06 28.21
CA VAL A 86 23.39 15.30 29.25
C VAL A 86 23.66 13.88 28.77
N VAL A 87 22.67 13.21 28.17
CA VAL A 87 22.83 11.86 27.62
C VAL A 87 23.90 11.82 26.53
N PHE A 88 23.85 12.72 25.55
CA PHE A 88 24.85 12.79 24.46
C PHE A 88 26.25 13.12 24.95
N SER A 89 26.38 13.84 26.08
CA SER A 89 27.69 14.16 26.67
C SER A 89 28.33 12.99 27.44
N LYS A 90 27.54 12.03 27.94
CA LYS A 90 28.00 10.98 28.87
C LYS A 90 27.89 9.55 28.33
N VAL A 91 27.03 9.32 27.35
CA VAL A 91 26.74 8.00 26.78
C VAL A 91 27.30 7.91 25.36
N SER A 92 28.14 6.90 25.11
CA SER A 92 28.70 6.62 23.78
C SER A 92 27.95 5.51 23.02
N ASP A 93 27.06 4.78 23.71
CA ASP A 93 26.28 3.69 23.12
C ASP A 93 25.23 4.24 22.15
N THR A 94 25.38 3.93 20.87
CA THR A 94 24.53 4.46 19.80
C THR A 94 23.08 3.98 19.92
N ASP A 95 22.84 2.77 20.43
CA ASP A 95 21.47 2.23 20.56
C ASP A 95 20.72 2.92 21.69
N VAL A 96 21.41 3.25 22.77
CA VAL A 96 20.85 4.06 23.86
C VAL A 96 20.56 5.48 23.37
N LEU A 97 21.53 6.14 22.72
CA LEU A 97 21.35 7.49 22.17
C LEU A 97 20.17 7.54 21.19
N MET A 98 20.03 6.52 20.33
CA MET A 98 18.90 6.37 19.42
C MET A 98 17.57 6.28 20.18
N LYS A 99 17.49 5.36 21.16
CA LYS A 99 16.27 5.15 21.94
C LYS A 99 15.83 6.44 22.64
N LYS A 100 16.76 7.15 23.27
CA LYS A 100 16.49 8.42 23.98
C LYS A 100 16.08 9.54 23.03
N SER A 101 16.71 9.63 21.85
CA SER A 101 16.33 10.61 20.82
C SER A 101 14.91 10.39 20.30
N LEU A 102 14.52 9.14 20.07
CA LEU A 102 13.16 8.81 19.64
C LEU A 102 12.11 9.05 20.76
N GLU A 103 12.49 8.82 22.01
CA GLU A 103 11.64 9.10 23.17
C GLU A 103 11.36 10.60 23.30
N PHE A 104 12.40 11.43 23.21
CA PHE A 104 12.28 12.88 23.19
C PHE A 104 11.39 13.38 22.04
N LEU A 105 11.53 12.82 20.84
CA LEU A 105 10.69 13.18 19.69
C LEU A 105 9.20 12.97 19.94
N LYS A 106 8.82 11.87 20.59
CA LYS A 106 7.41 11.58 20.93
C LYS A 106 6.81 12.61 21.88
N HIS A 107 7.61 13.18 22.77
CA HIS A 107 7.16 14.24 23.68
C HIS A 107 7.18 15.63 23.04
N SER A 108 7.97 15.81 21.98
CA SER A 108 8.21 17.11 21.36
C SER A 108 7.27 17.44 20.20
N ALA A 109 6.56 16.44 19.66
CA ALA A 109 5.57 16.63 18.60
C ALA A 109 4.24 16.00 19.04
N ILE A 110 3.24 16.82 19.36
CA ILE A 110 1.98 16.38 19.97
C ILE A 110 0.80 16.87 19.14
N LEU A 111 -0.09 15.95 18.75
CA LEU A 111 -1.38 16.28 18.16
C LEU A 111 -2.40 16.60 19.26
N LYS A 112 -3.10 17.73 19.15
CA LYS A 112 -4.19 18.13 20.04
C LYS A 112 -5.42 18.50 19.21
N CYS A 113 -6.51 17.75 19.33
CA CYS A 113 -7.80 18.16 18.78
C CYS A 113 -8.42 19.23 19.68
N ILE A 114 -8.85 20.35 19.10
CA ILE A 114 -9.65 21.36 19.81
C ILE A 114 -11.09 21.16 19.39
N ASP A 115 -11.90 20.64 20.30
CA ASP A 115 -13.35 20.69 20.18
C ASP A 115 -13.81 22.11 20.60
N PRO A 116 -14.42 22.89 19.70
CA PRO A 116 -14.89 24.24 20.02
C PRO A 116 -15.99 24.28 21.10
N ALA A 117 -16.56 23.13 21.49
CA ALA A 117 -17.63 23.06 22.49
C ALA A 117 -17.17 22.83 23.95
N CYS A 118 -15.89 22.58 24.22
CA CYS A 118 -15.44 22.20 25.56
C CYS A 118 -14.26 23.03 26.05
N GLU A 119 -14.56 24.08 26.83
CA GLU A 119 -13.59 24.58 27.81
C GLU A 119 -13.39 23.50 28.88
N GLU A 120 -12.11 23.22 29.14
CA GLU A 120 -11.58 22.32 30.18
C GLU A 120 -11.52 20.82 29.87
N VAL A 121 -10.28 20.31 29.98
CA VAL A 121 -9.85 18.90 30.02
C VAL A 121 -9.69 18.22 28.65
N ALA A 122 -8.48 18.35 28.11
CA ALA A 122 -7.94 17.48 27.09
C ALA A 122 -8.02 16.01 27.52
N LYS A 123 -8.82 15.22 26.81
CA LYS A 123 -8.69 13.77 26.77
C LYS A 123 -8.16 13.38 25.40
N GLU A 124 -7.09 12.59 25.42
CA GLU A 124 -6.69 11.72 24.31
C GLU A 124 -7.86 10.78 24.02
N GLN A 125 -8.66 11.09 23.00
CA GLN A 125 -9.58 10.13 22.42
C GLN A 125 -9.86 10.48 20.96
N GLU A 126 -9.57 9.50 20.10
CA GLU A 126 -10.09 9.39 18.75
C GLU A 126 -11.62 9.55 18.81
N SER A 127 -12.13 10.73 18.44
CA SER A 127 -13.53 10.90 18.14
C SER A 127 -13.67 11.00 16.63
N GLU A 128 -14.14 9.90 16.04
CA GLU A 128 -14.74 9.93 14.72
C GLU A 128 -16.02 10.79 14.82
N ASN A 129 -16.06 11.86 14.03
CA ASN A 129 -17.16 12.83 13.87
C ASN A 129 -17.24 13.94 14.93
N GLY A 130 -16.44 14.99 14.72
CA GLY A 130 -16.63 16.32 15.31
C GLY A 130 -16.08 17.39 14.39
N ASP A 131 -16.83 18.46 14.17
CA ASP A 131 -16.47 19.64 13.35
C ASP A 131 -15.38 20.47 14.08
N GLY A 132 -14.18 19.90 14.17
CA GLY A 132 -13.10 20.36 15.03
C GLY A 132 -11.95 21.05 14.29
N LEU A 133 -11.28 21.96 15.00
CA LEU A 133 -9.99 22.51 14.57
C LEU A 133 -8.88 21.56 15.02
N ILE A 134 -8.08 21.06 14.07
CA ILE A 134 -6.94 20.23 14.38
C ILE A 134 -5.74 21.14 14.64
N ARG A 135 -5.12 21.00 15.83
CA ARG A 135 -3.90 21.73 16.21
C ARG A 135 -2.76 20.73 16.41
N PHE A 136 -1.72 20.90 15.62
CA PHE A 136 -0.49 20.15 15.76
C PHE A 136 0.61 21.02 16.37
N GLU A 137 1.11 20.62 17.54
CA GLU A 137 2.14 21.33 18.31
C GLU A 137 3.51 20.68 18.10
N ILE A 138 4.50 21.48 17.72
CA ILE A 138 5.87 21.04 17.50
C ILE A 138 6.82 21.90 18.32
N SER A 139 7.58 21.29 19.23
CA SER A 139 8.65 21.96 19.96
C SER A 139 9.77 22.40 19.01
N LYS A 140 10.23 23.65 19.20
CA LYS A 140 11.39 24.22 18.50
C LYS A 140 12.69 23.45 18.82
N ASP A 141 12.74 22.73 19.93
CA ASP A 141 13.89 21.93 20.35
C ASP A 141 14.14 20.69 19.49
N ILE A 142 13.20 20.31 18.61
CA ILE A 142 13.42 19.25 17.63
C ILE A 142 14.58 19.62 16.69
N GLU A 143 14.75 20.90 16.36
CA GLU A 143 15.91 21.34 15.59
C GLU A 143 17.21 21.16 16.37
N ASN A 144 17.20 21.39 17.69
CA ASN A 144 18.34 21.19 18.56
C ASN A 144 18.72 19.70 18.64
N LEU A 145 17.74 18.78 18.68
CA LEU A 145 18.00 17.33 18.53
C LEU A 145 18.76 17.03 17.23
N PHE A 146 18.33 17.60 16.10
CA PHE A 146 18.99 17.37 14.82
C PHE A 146 20.42 17.90 14.79
N GLN A 147 20.68 19.01 15.50
CA GLN A 147 22.02 19.56 15.66
C GLN A 147 22.89 18.66 16.56
N LEU A 148 22.37 18.20 17.70
CA LEU A 148 23.08 17.32 18.64
C LEU A 148 23.46 15.98 17.98
N SER A 149 22.54 15.41 17.21
CA SER A 149 22.74 14.14 16.51
C SER A 149 23.51 14.26 15.19
N ALA A 150 23.94 15.47 14.76
CA ALA A 150 24.61 15.67 13.47
C ALA A 150 25.92 14.86 13.32
N LYS A 151 26.59 14.54 14.44
CA LYS A 151 27.78 13.67 14.46
C LYS A 151 27.45 12.17 14.30
N TYR A 152 26.18 11.79 14.45
CA TYR A 152 25.68 10.42 14.46
C TYR A 152 24.65 10.23 13.33
N THR A 153 25.12 10.11 12.09
CA THR A 153 24.27 10.09 10.88
C THR A 153 23.10 9.10 10.96
N LYS A 154 23.34 7.87 11.47
CA LYS A 154 22.27 6.86 11.63
C LYS A 154 21.15 7.32 12.58
N ILE A 155 21.50 7.98 13.68
CA ILE A 155 20.54 8.50 14.66
C ILE A 155 19.74 9.63 14.03
N GLN A 156 20.45 10.59 13.40
CA GLN A 156 19.81 11.74 12.75
C GLN A 156 18.83 11.30 11.65
N GLU A 157 19.23 10.37 10.77
CA GLU A 157 18.36 9.83 9.71
C GLU A 157 17.10 9.16 10.28
N ARG A 158 17.27 8.31 11.31
CA ARG A 158 16.14 7.61 11.91
C ARG A 158 15.19 8.57 12.62
N CYS A 159 15.73 9.53 13.35
CA CYS A 159 14.97 10.60 14.00
C CYS A 159 14.21 11.45 12.97
N TYR A 160 14.85 11.80 11.86
CA TYR A 160 14.23 12.56 10.77
C TYR A 160 13.07 11.78 10.11
N LEU A 161 13.26 10.49 9.84
CA LEU A 161 12.21 9.64 9.28
C LEU A 161 11.04 9.47 10.26
N SER A 162 11.32 9.21 11.54
CA SER A 162 10.29 9.11 12.57
C SER A 162 9.53 10.41 12.76
N PHE A 163 10.23 11.55 12.78
CA PHE A 163 9.60 12.86 12.83
C PHE A 163 8.70 13.09 11.62
N ARG A 164 9.21 12.85 10.40
CA ARG A 164 8.40 12.98 9.17
C ARG A 164 7.15 12.10 9.18
N LEU A 165 7.22 10.89 9.74
CA LEU A 165 6.04 10.01 9.90
C LEU A 165 5.00 10.63 10.85
N ILE A 166 5.43 11.16 12.01
CA ILE A 166 4.55 11.88 12.94
C ILE A 166 3.88 13.05 12.24
N ILE A 167 4.62 13.83 11.44
CA ILE A 167 4.04 14.91 10.62
C ILE A 167 3.03 14.36 9.62
N CYS A 168 3.37 13.31 8.86
CA CYS A 168 2.48 12.70 7.87
C CYS A 168 1.12 12.30 8.46
N GLU A 169 1.14 11.70 9.66
CA GLU A 169 -0.07 11.28 10.38
C GLU A 169 -0.85 12.50 10.92
N SER A 170 -0.15 13.52 11.41
CA SER A 170 -0.76 14.66 12.11
C SER A 170 -1.42 15.70 11.19
N ILE A 171 -0.93 15.87 9.97
CA ILE A 171 -1.46 16.83 8.99
C ILE A 171 -1.91 16.11 7.71
N GLN A 172 -2.44 14.90 7.85
CA GLN A 172 -2.86 14.08 6.73
C GLN A 172 -3.95 14.80 5.91
N GLY A 173 -3.72 14.93 4.59
CA GLY A 173 -4.70 15.53 3.69
C GLY A 173 -4.81 17.06 3.73
N ALA A 174 -4.17 17.73 4.70
CA ALA A 174 -4.07 19.18 4.76
C ALA A 174 -3.21 19.72 3.60
N ILE A 175 -3.67 20.80 2.97
CA ILE A 175 -2.92 21.53 1.93
C ILE A 175 -2.40 22.85 2.48
N PRO A 176 -1.30 23.40 1.90
CA PRO A 176 -0.63 24.56 2.47
C PRO A 176 -1.52 25.80 2.66
N ALA A 177 -2.47 26.06 1.76
CA ALA A 177 -3.37 27.22 1.86
C ALA A 177 -4.32 27.16 3.07
N ASP A 178 -4.57 25.96 3.60
CA ASP A 178 -5.54 25.73 4.69
C ASP A 178 -4.87 25.78 6.07
N ILE A 179 -3.55 25.97 6.11
CA ILE A 179 -2.75 25.94 7.33
C ILE A 179 -2.40 27.35 7.77
N LYS A 180 -2.73 27.65 9.02
CA LYS A 180 -2.17 28.79 9.73
C LYS A 180 -1.12 28.33 10.73
N VAL A 181 -0.02 29.07 10.81
CA VAL A 181 1.07 28.79 11.75
C VAL A 181 1.18 29.90 12.78
N PHE A 182 1.17 29.49 14.04
CA PHE A 182 1.39 30.36 15.19
C PHE A 182 2.67 29.91 15.92
N GLN A 183 3.31 30.80 16.66
CA GLN A 183 4.39 30.43 17.56
C GLN A 183 4.21 31.04 18.95
N ASP A 184 4.81 30.37 19.92
CA ASP A 184 5.25 30.96 21.18
C ASP A 184 6.76 30.75 21.33
N ASP A 185 7.31 31.01 22.52
CA ASP A 185 8.74 30.89 22.78
C ASP A 185 9.27 29.47 22.59
N ARG A 186 8.45 28.44 22.78
CA ARG A 186 8.87 27.03 22.83
C ARG A 186 8.43 26.21 21.62
N SER A 187 7.30 26.55 21.02
CA SER A 187 6.63 25.68 20.06
C SER A 187 6.10 26.43 18.84
N LEU A 188 5.95 25.68 17.74
CA LEU A 188 5.19 26.04 16.55
C LEU A 188 3.85 25.31 16.58
N PHE A 189 2.78 25.98 16.16
CA PHE A 189 1.43 25.44 16.12
C PHE A 189 0.90 25.50 14.70
N PHE A 190 0.67 24.35 14.11
CA PHE A 190 0.07 24.19 12.79
C PHE A 190 -1.41 23.93 12.99
N VAL A 191 -2.26 24.82 12.47
CA VAL A 191 -3.70 24.78 12.64
C VAL A 191 -4.35 24.66 11.28
N HIS A 192 -5.15 23.61 11.09
CA HIS A 192 -5.98 23.44 9.89
C HIS A 192 -7.37 22.95 10.27
N LYS A 193 -8.33 23.14 9.35
CA LYS A 193 -9.68 22.61 9.48
C LYS A 193 -9.80 21.24 8.84
N ASP A 194 -10.75 20.46 9.34
CA ASP A 194 -11.19 19.21 8.69
C ASP A 194 -12.27 19.47 7.61
N ASN A 195 -13.02 20.59 7.66
CA ASN A 195 -14.09 20.95 6.70
C ASN A 195 -14.16 22.44 6.28
N ASP A 196 -14.80 22.72 5.13
CA ASP A 196 -14.87 23.97 4.32
C ASP A 196 -15.55 25.22 4.99
N GLY A 197 -15.61 25.33 6.31
CA GLY A 197 -16.15 26.53 6.99
C GLY A 197 -15.10 27.63 7.23
N GLU A 198 -15.51 28.89 7.42
CA GLU A 198 -14.59 29.95 7.91
C GLU A 198 -14.26 29.76 9.41
N PRO A 199 -12.99 29.81 9.85
CA PRO A 199 -12.63 29.65 11.26
C PRO A 199 -12.81 30.96 12.02
N SER A 200 -13.51 30.91 13.16
CA SER A 200 -13.35 31.93 14.20
C SER A 200 -12.09 31.61 15.02
N PHE A 201 -10.99 32.30 14.75
CA PHE A 201 -9.67 32.05 15.38
C PHE A 201 -9.54 32.59 16.83
N HIS A 202 -10.66 32.86 17.51
CA HIS A 202 -10.67 33.55 18.80
C HIS A 202 -9.82 32.89 19.90
N MET A 203 -9.51 31.58 19.80
CA MET A 203 -8.69 30.87 20.80
C MET A 203 -7.16 31.03 20.67
N LEU A 204 -6.65 31.79 19.70
CA LEU A 204 -5.21 31.97 19.47
C LEU A 204 -4.79 33.46 19.43
N GLU A 205 -5.66 34.38 19.86
CA GLU A 205 -5.42 35.83 19.80
C GLU A 205 -4.16 36.30 20.55
N GLU A 206 -3.66 35.53 21.53
CA GLU A 206 -2.42 35.83 22.25
C GLU A 206 -1.14 35.37 21.52
N LYS A 207 -1.24 34.58 20.44
CA LYS A 207 -0.07 34.02 19.73
C LYS A 207 0.28 34.78 18.46
N VAL A 208 1.58 34.94 18.21
CA VAL A 208 2.08 35.64 17.03
C VAL A 208 1.87 34.77 15.79
N VAL A 209 1.14 35.31 14.80
CA VAL A 209 1.09 34.73 13.45
C VAL A 209 2.48 34.85 12.84
N VAL A 210 3.05 33.72 12.46
CA VAL A 210 4.44 33.65 12.02
C VAL A 210 4.49 33.79 10.51
N ASP A 211 5.34 34.69 10.02
CA ASP A 211 5.73 34.65 8.61
C ASP A 211 6.56 33.40 8.36
N LEU A 212 6.23 32.64 7.33
CA LEU A 212 6.80 31.31 7.03
C LEU A 212 8.34 31.35 6.84
N LYS A 213 8.89 32.54 6.55
CA LYS A 213 10.35 32.80 6.57
C LYS A 213 11.00 32.48 7.91
N GLU A 214 10.30 32.68 9.02
CA GLU A 214 10.85 32.39 10.35
C GLU A 214 10.90 30.89 10.64
N ILE A 215 9.95 30.10 10.10
CA ILE A 215 9.96 28.63 10.21
C ILE A 215 11.17 28.04 9.48
N SER A 216 11.57 28.66 8.37
CA SER A 216 12.73 28.24 7.58
C SER A 216 14.07 28.34 8.32
N ARG A 217 14.12 29.02 9.49
CA ARG A 217 15.28 29.01 10.39
C ARG A 217 15.53 27.62 10.99
N TYR A 218 14.49 26.79 11.12
CA TYR A 218 14.59 25.42 11.59
C TYR A 218 14.77 24.49 10.39
N LYS A 219 16.00 24.30 9.94
CA LYS A 219 16.33 23.69 8.64
C LYS A 219 15.76 22.28 8.49
N MET A 220 16.06 21.38 9.41
CA MET A 220 15.65 19.97 9.31
C MET A 220 14.15 19.81 9.61
N MET A 221 13.65 20.55 10.59
CA MET A 221 12.23 20.54 10.95
C MET A 221 11.35 21.07 9.80
N SER A 222 11.68 22.24 9.25
CA SER A 222 10.95 22.82 8.12
C SER A 222 11.02 21.95 6.87
N HIS A 223 12.17 21.33 6.59
CA HIS A 223 12.31 20.41 5.47
C HIS A 223 11.37 19.19 5.59
N ALA A 224 11.23 18.60 6.78
CA ALA A 224 10.29 17.52 7.00
C ALA A 224 8.83 17.98 6.79
N ILE A 225 8.46 19.11 7.39
CA ILE A 225 7.09 19.65 7.34
C ILE A 225 6.69 20.05 5.91
N PHE A 226 7.52 20.85 5.24
CA PHE A 226 7.26 21.31 3.87
C PHE A 226 7.28 20.15 2.89
N GLY A 227 8.12 19.13 3.11
CA GLY A 227 8.10 17.89 2.35
C GLY A 227 6.75 17.17 2.42
N VAL A 228 6.19 17.00 3.62
CA VAL A 228 4.87 16.38 3.81
C VAL A 228 3.76 17.20 3.17
N LEU A 229 3.75 18.52 3.35
CA LEU A 229 2.74 19.40 2.76
C LEU A 229 2.78 19.39 1.24
N ARG A 230 3.97 19.35 0.65
CA ARG A 230 4.14 19.22 -0.80
C ARG A 230 3.65 17.86 -1.30
N ASP A 231 3.90 16.79 -0.56
CA ASP A 231 3.37 15.45 -0.86
C ASP A 231 1.84 15.41 -0.78
N ASN A 232 1.23 16.08 0.19
CA ASN A 232 -0.23 16.23 0.31
C ASN A 232 -0.82 17.01 -0.87
N LEU A 233 -0.22 18.16 -1.22
CA LEU A 233 -0.64 18.94 -2.39
C LEU A 233 -0.58 18.08 -3.66
N ARG A 234 0.49 17.30 -3.83
CA ARG A 234 0.62 16.35 -4.95
C ARG A 234 -0.51 15.33 -5.01
N LYS A 235 -0.92 14.74 -3.87
CA LYS A 235 -2.04 13.79 -3.82
C LYS A 235 -3.36 14.48 -4.17
N LYS A 236 -3.61 15.66 -3.57
CA LYS A 236 -4.83 16.45 -3.80
C LYS A 236 -4.99 16.91 -5.25
N VAL A 237 -3.90 17.18 -5.97
CA VAL A 237 -3.95 17.49 -7.41
C VAL A 237 -4.69 16.39 -8.17
N VAL A 238 -4.38 15.12 -7.91
CA VAL A 238 -5.03 13.97 -8.58
C VAL A 238 -6.43 13.74 -8.05
N GLU A 239 -6.61 13.74 -6.72
CA GLU A 239 -7.88 13.42 -6.06
C GLU A 239 -8.99 14.45 -6.34
N LYS A 240 -8.65 15.74 -6.28
CA LYS A 240 -9.59 16.86 -6.44
C LYS A 240 -9.52 17.53 -7.81
N ASN A 241 -8.66 17.05 -8.71
CA ASN A 241 -8.45 17.66 -10.05
C ASN A 241 -8.18 19.18 -9.97
N LEU A 242 -7.22 19.58 -9.13
CA LEU A 242 -6.94 20.99 -8.88
C LEU A 242 -6.49 21.71 -10.17
N THR A 243 -6.96 22.94 -10.33
CA THR A 243 -6.58 23.88 -11.40
C THR A 243 -5.13 24.38 -11.24
N ASP A 244 -4.58 25.08 -12.23
CA ASP A 244 -3.23 25.65 -12.10
C ASP A 244 -3.24 26.78 -11.06
N GLU A 245 -4.31 27.58 -11.04
CA GLU A 245 -4.51 28.70 -10.12
C GLU A 245 -4.65 28.24 -8.65
N GLU A 246 -5.35 27.14 -8.40
CA GLU A 246 -5.47 26.56 -7.05
C GLU A 246 -4.13 26.02 -6.55
N VAL A 247 -3.35 25.39 -7.44
CA VAL A 247 -2.00 24.92 -7.10
C VAL A 247 -1.07 26.10 -6.86
N GLU A 248 -1.13 27.15 -7.68
CA GLU A 248 -0.35 28.38 -7.49
C GLU A 248 -0.66 29.06 -6.15
N ARG A 249 -1.94 29.16 -5.79
CA ARG A 249 -2.37 29.70 -4.48
C ARG A 249 -1.76 28.92 -3.32
N ASN A 250 -1.79 27.59 -3.38
CA ASN A 250 -1.16 26.74 -2.37
C ASN A 250 0.37 26.85 -2.40
N ASN A 251 0.96 26.98 -3.58
CA ASN A 251 2.40 27.06 -3.78
C ASN A 251 3.01 28.37 -3.22
N LEU A 252 2.22 29.44 -3.08
CA LEU A 252 2.66 30.67 -2.40
C LEU A 252 3.13 30.43 -0.97
N PHE A 253 2.61 29.41 -0.30
CA PHE A 253 3.09 29.00 1.03
C PHE A 253 4.58 28.65 1.03
N PHE A 254 5.09 28.08 -0.07
CA PHE A 254 6.49 27.69 -0.20
C PHE A 254 7.38 28.81 -0.73
N LYS A 255 6.87 30.03 -0.90
CA LYS A 255 7.63 31.15 -1.49
C LYS A 255 8.94 31.38 -0.72
N ASP A 256 10.01 31.60 -1.47
CA ASP A 256 11.38 31.77 -0.94
C ASP A 256 11.99 30.52 -0.27
N THR A 257 11.39 29.34 -0.45
CA THR A 257 11.94 28.04 0.01
C THR A 257 12.31 27.14 -1.19
N GLU A 258 13.13 26.12 -0.96
CA GLU A 258 13.47 25.11 -1.99
C GLU A 258 12.27 24.22 -2.41
N PHE A 259 11.19 24.26 -1.64
CA PHE A 259 9.96 23.52 -1.93
C PHE A 259 9.06 24.23 -2.94
N TYR A 260 9.36 25.49 -3.27
CA TYR A 260 8.58 26.28 -4.21
C TYR A 260 8.57 25.66 -5.61
N ILE A 261 7.39 25.50 -6.17
CA ILE A 261 7.21 24.98 -7.52
C ILE A 261 7.32 26.15 -8.50
N HIS A 262 8.50 26.31 -9.12
CA HIS A 262 8.72 27.39 -10.08
C HIS A 262 7.90 27.27 -11.38
N ASN A 263 7.50 26.05 -11.74
CA ASN A 263 6.70 25.80 -12.94
C ASN A 263 5.58 24.79 -12.63
N VAL A 264 4.43 25.32 -12.24
CA VAL A 264 3.24 24.53 -11.85
C VAL A 264 2.76 23.62 -12.98
N PRO A 265 2.60 24.07 -14.23
CA PRO A 265 2.19 23.19 -15.33
C PRO A 265 3.12 21.99 -15.55
N GLU A 266 4.43 22.19 -15.50
CA GLU A 266 5.41 21.10 -15.66
C GLU A 266 5.42 20.14 -14.47
N TRP A 267 5.29 20.65 -13.25
CA TRP A 267 5.21 19.83 -12.04
C TRP A 267 3.93 18.98 -12.00
N LYS A 268 2.78 19.57 -12.37
CA LYS A 268 1.51 18.83 -12.51
C LYS A 268 1.60 17.75 -13.57
N LEU A 269 2.27 18.03 -14.69
CA LEU A 269 2.51 17.01 -15.73
C LEU A 269 3.30 15.82 -15.16
N ASP A 270 4.36 16.06 -14.40
CA ASP A 270 5.15 14.98 -13.79
C ASP A 270 4.32 14.13 -12.81
N ILE A 271 3.44 14.77 -12.02
CA ILE A 271 2.51 14.08 -11.11
C ILE A 271 1.55 13.19 -11.89
N VAL A 272 0.83 13.77 -12.84
CA VAL A 272 -0.20 13.07 -13.62
C VAL A 272 0.42 11.93 -14.43
N MET A 273 1.58 12.15 -15.05
CA MET A 273 2.30 11.10 -15.76
C MET A 273 2.71 9.95 -14.84
N LYS A 274 3.27 10.26 -13.66
CA LYS A 274 3.67 9.23 -12.69
C LYS A 274 2.46 8.43 -12.22
N GLU A 275 1.35 9.11 -11.96
CA GLU A 275 0.10 8.48 -11.56
C GLU A 275 -0.46 7.53 -12.63
N ILE A 276 -0.50 7.98 -13.88
CA ILE A 276 -0.93 7.14 -15.02
C ILE A 276 -0.02 5.91 -15.17
N ILE A 277 1.29 6.08 -15.01
CA ILE A 277 2.24 4.98 -15.04
C ILE A 277 1.98 4.00 -13.89
N GLU A 278 1.72 4.47 -12.67
CA GLU A 278 1.42 3.62 -11.53
C GLU A 278 0.12 2.84 -11.69
N VAL A 279 -0.97 3.47 -12.14
CA VAL A 279 -2.26 2.79 -12.38
C VAL A 279 -2.16 1.72 -13.47
N THR A 280 -1.20 1.88 -14.39
CA THR A 280 -0.92 0.91 -15.46
C THR A 280 0.13 -0.14 -15.09
N LYS A 281 0.71 -0.06 -13.89
CA LYS A 281 1.55 -1.11 -13.29
C LYS A 281 0.69 -2.09 -12.49
N GLY A 282 1.10 -3.35 -12.44
CA GLY A 282 0.45 -4.39 -11.64
C GLY A 282 -0.83 -4.97 -12.29
N PRO A 283 -1.51 -5.90 -11.60
CA PRO A 283 -2.75 -6.50 -12.09
C PRO A 283 -3.88 -5.47 -12.13
N ARG A 284 -4.83 -5.66 -13.03
CA ARG A 284 -6.01 -4.79 -13.14
C ARG A 284 -6.96 -5.03 -11.96
N SER A 285 -7.61 -3.97 -11.46
CA SER A 285 -8.66 -4.15 -10.46
C SER A 285 -9.89 -4.77 -11.12
N MET A 286 -10.43 -5.80 -10.47
CA MET A 286 -11.69 -6.46 -10.87
C MET A 286 -12.91 -5.77 -10.25
N GLU A 287 -12.71 -4.71 -9.47
CA GLU A 287 -13.80 -3.92 -8.90
C GLU A 287 -14.47 -3.08 -9.99
N ALA A 288 -15.77 -3.27 -10.17
CA ALA A 288 -16.59 -2.49 -11.07
C ALA A 288 -17.18 -1.26 -10.34
N VAL A 289 -17.09 -0.11 -10.97
CA VAL A 289 -17.64 1.17 -10.50
C VAL A 289 -18.61 1.73 -11.53
N GLU A 290 -19.66 2.40 -11.07
CA GLU A 290 -20.66 2.98 -11.96
C GLU A 290 -20.11 4.14 -12.79
N THR A 291 -20.59 4.23 -14.03
CA THR A 291 -20.34 5.38 -14.91
C THR A 291 -21.35 6.48 -14.59
N PHE A 292 -20.89 7.73 -14.55
CA PHE A 292 -21.77 8.88 -14.31
C PHE A 292 -22.67 9.22 -15.51
N GLU A 293 -22.34 8.74 -16.71
CA GLU A 293 -23.08 9.01 -17.95
C GLU A 293 -24.04 7.85 -18.28
N THR A 294 -25.31 8.02 -17.91
CA THR A 294 -26.37 7.07 -18.30
C THR A 294 -26.81 7.36 -19.73
N SER A 295 -26.29 6.57 -20.67
CA SER A 295 -26.73 6.55 -22.06
C SER A 295 -26.89 5.10 -22.51
N ASP A 296 -27.86 4.83 -23.39
CA ASP A 296 -28.01 3.52 -24.05
C ASP A 296 -26.75 3.11 -24.84
N ARG A 297 -25.90 4.10 -25.11
CA ARG A 297 -24.63 4.00 -25.81
C ARG A 297 -23.44 3.74 -24.88
N MET A 298 -23.56 3.84 -23.57
CA MET A 298 -22.45 3.62 -22.63
C MET A 298 -22.67 2.35 -21.80
N PRO A 299 -21.59 1.67 -21.38
CA PRO A 299 -21.70 0.67 -20.32
C PRO A 299 -22.11 1.37 -19.00
N LYS A 300 -22.84 0.66 -18.14
CA LYS A 300 -23.24 1.18 -16.82
C LYS A 300 -22.10 1.14 -15.82
N SER A 301 -21.17 0.22 -15.99
CA SER A 301 -20.04 0.04 -15.08
C SER A 301 -18.74 -0.17 -15.85
N VAL A 302 -17.64 0.28 -15.26
CA VAL A 302 -16.26 0.16 -15.75
C VAL A 302 -15.36 -0.26 -14.60
N SER A 303 -14.11 -0.67 -14.86
CA SER A 303 -13.18 -1.00 -13.78
C SER A 303 -12.77 0.23 -12.98
N ALA A 304 -12.60 0.08 -11.66
CA ALA A 304 -12.08 1.13 -10.78
C ALA A 304 -10.72 1.66 -11.25
N SER A 305 -9.85 0.76 -11.74
CA SER A 305 -8.55 1.13 -12.32
C SER A 305 -8.68 2.00 -13.57
N TYR A 306 -9.60 1.68 -14.47
CA TYR A 306 -9.85 2.51 -15.65
C TYR A 306 -10.47 3.83 -15.27
N LYS A 307 -11.37 3.88 -14.28
CA LYS A 307 -11.96 5.14 -13.81
C LYS A 307 -10.91 6.09 -13.25
N ARG A 308 -9.97 5.59 -12.45
CA ARG A 308 -8.82 6.38 -11.96
C ARG A 308 -7.92 6.83 -13.11
N PHE A 309 -7.63 5.94 -14.05
CA PHE A 309 -6.87 6.29 -15.26
C PHE A 309 -7.57 7.40 -16.07
N GLN A 310 -8.89 7.29 -16.27
CA GLN A 310 -9.69 8.27 -17.01
C GLN A 310 -9.56 9.66 -16.38
N GLY A 311 -9.72 9.78 -15.06
CA GLY A 311 -9.58 11.05 -14.36
C GLY A 311 -8.20 11.67 -14.58
N CYS A 312 -7.13 10.88 -14.44
CA CYS A 312 -5.77 11.33 -14.70
C CYS A 312 -5.55 11.72 -16.18
N PHE A 313 -6.14 10.97 -17.10
CA PHE A 313 -6.02 11.24 -18.53
C PHE A 313 -6.75 12.53 -18.93
N GLU A 314 -7.92 12.81 -18.36
CA GLU A 314 -8.63 14.08 -18.56
C GLU A 314 -7.81 15.26 -18.03
N MET A 315 -7.19 15.11 -16.86
CA MET A 315 -6.25 16.08 -16.34
C MET A 315 -5.10 16.32 -17.32
N PHE A 316 -4.44 15.24 -17.75
CA PHE A 316 -3.34 15.31 -18.70
C PHE A 316 -3.72 16.13 -19.95
N ARG A 317 -4.88 15.84 -20.54
CA ARG A 317 -5.38 16.53 -21.75
C ARG A 317 -5.61 18.03 -21.55
N ARG A 318 -5.91 18.49 -20.33
CA ARG A 318 -6.14 19.90 -20.01
C ARG A 318 -4.85 20.67 -19.68
N LEU A 319 -3.76 19.97 -19.37
CA LEU A 319 -2.49 20.59 -18.98
C LEU A 319 -1.83 21.35 -20.13
N ARG A 320 -1.43 22.59 -19.86
CA ARG A 320 -0.68 23.45 -20.79
C ARG A 320 0.82 23.39 -20.50
N SER A 321 1.47 22.28 -20.86
CA SER A 321 2.90 22.06 -20.68
C SER A 321 3.66 22.04 -22.01
N LYS A 322 4.92 22.51 -22.01
CA LYS A 322 5.82 22.45 -23.19
C LYS A 322 6.27 21.01 -23.49
N ARG A 323 6.22 20.10 -22.51
CA ARG A 323 6.54 18.67 -22.67
C ARG A 323 5.32 17.81 -23.04
N HIS A 324 4.15 18.42 -23.23
CA HIS A 324 2.90 17.69 -23.46
C HIS A 324 3.02 16.67 -24.61
N GLU A 325 3.63 17.03 -25.75
CA GLU A 325 3.84 16.12 -26.89
C GLU A 325 4.69 14.88 -26.54
N LYS A 326 5.75 15.05 -25.74
CA LYS A 326 6.55 13.92 -25.23
C LYS A 326 5.71 13.07 -24.27
N GLY A 327 4.89 13.72 -23.46
CA GLY A 327 3.91 13.08 -22.58
C GLY A 327 2.94 12.19 -23.35
N VAL A 328 2.40 12.64 -24.49
CA VAL A 328 1.45 11.86 -25.32
C VAL A 328 2.01 10.48 -25.68
N LYS A 329 3.31 10.39 -26.03
CA LYS A 329 3.95 9.09 -26.32
C LYS A 329 3.97 8.16 -25.12
N VAL A 330 4.17 8.69 -23.92
CA VAL A 330 4.14 7.93 -22.66
C VAL A 330 2.72 7.47 -22.35
N ILE A 331 1.73 8.36 -22.54
CA ILE A 331 0.32 8.04 -22.33
C ILE A 331 -0.16 6.96 -23.28
N ASN A 332 0.18 7.02 -24.57
CA ASN A 332 -0.20 5.98 -25.53
C ASN A 332 0.35 4.61 -25.10
N ARG A 333 1.61 4.54 -24.67
CA ARG A 333 2.18 3.30 -24.12
C ARG A 333 1.46 2.83 -22.85
N ALA A 334 1.04 3.76 -21.99
CA ALA A 334 0.29 3.44 -20.79
C ALA A 334 -1.11 2.89 -21.13
N ILE A 335 -1.79 3.44 -22.15
CA ILE A 335 -3.07 2.92 -22.65
C ILE A 335 -2.92 1.50 -23.21
N THR A 336 -1.91 1.25 -24.06
CA THR A 336 -1.64 -0.10 -24.58
C THR A 336 -1.39 -1.09 -23.44
N LYS A 337 -0.67 -0.67 -22.39
CA LYS A 337 -0.49 -1.49 -21.18
C LYS A 337 -1.77 -1.66 -20.38
N LEU A 338 -2.63 -0.64 -20.31
CA LEU A 338 -3.89 -0.70 -19.57
C LEU A 338 -4.79 -1.83 -20.09
N PHE A 339 -4.82 -1.98 -21.42
CA PHE A 339 -5.61 -2.96 -22.16
C PHE A 339 -4.79 -4.17 -22.63
N ASP A 340 -3.66 -4.46 -21.98
CA ASP A 340 -2.89 -5.67 -22.26
C ASP A 340 -3.63 -6.90 -21.67
N PRO A 341 -3.99 -7.90 -22.51
CA PRO A 341 -4.68 -9.12 -22.05
C PRO A 341 -3.92 -9.89 -20.95
N LYS A 342 -2.60 -9.72 -20.85
CA LYS A 342 -1.76 -10.42 -19.88
C LYS A 342 -1.86 -9.89 -18.44
N ARG A 343 -2.65 -8.84 -18.20
CA ARG A 343 -2.74 -8.18 -16.87
C ARG A 343 -3.72 -8.82 -15.89
N HIS A 344 -4.47 -9.84 -16.29
CA HIS A 344 -5.43 -10.50 -15.42
C HIS A 344 -5.62 -11.98 -15.80
N GLU A 345 -6.16 -12.75 -14.87
CA GLU A 345 -6.54 -14.13 -15.14
C GLU A 345 -7.81 -14.15 -16.02
N PRO A 346 -7.79 -14.86 -17.15
CA PRO A 346 -8.93 -14.87 -18.07
C PRO A 346 -10.17 -15.51 -17.44
N SER A 347 -11.26 -14.74 -17.41
CA SER A 347 -12.57 -15.17 -16.95
C SER A 347 -13.67 -14.43 -17.72
N VAL A 348 -14.88 -14.98 -17.78
CA VAL A 348 -16.04 -14.34 -18.42
C VAL A 348 -16.24 -12.92 -17.89
N TYR A 349 -16.22 -12.76 -16.56
CA TYR A 349 -16.37 -11.45 -15.91
C TYR A 349 -15.26 -10.47 -16.33
N SER A 350 -14.00 -10.93 -16.39
CA SER A 350 -12.89 -10.06 -16.82
C SER A 350 -13.00 -9.60 -18.27
N TYR A 351 -13.50 -10.46 -19.16
CA TYR A 351 -13.71 -10.09 -20.56
C TYR A 351 -14.82 -9.05 -20.69
N PHE A 352 -15.92 -9.19 -19.94
CA PHE A 352 -16.97 -8.17 -19.88
C PHE A 352 -16.43 -6.83 -19.36
N LEU A 353 -15.64 -6.85 -18.29
CA LEU A 353 -15.06 -5.64 -17.70
C LEU A 353 -14.07 -4.95 -18.65
N GLU A 354 -13.24 -5.71 -19.38
CA GLU A 354 -12.36 -5.17 -20.42
C GLU A 354 -13.15 -4.60 -21.60
N PHE A 355 -14.19 -5.31 -22.05
CA PHE A 355 -15.08 -4.85 -23.11
C PHE A 355 -15.73 -3.50 -22.75
N ALA A 356 -16.20 -3.36 -21.50
CA ALA A 356 -16.78 -2.12 -21.01
C ALA A 356 -15.79 -0.95 -21.02
N ASP A 357 -14.58 -1.15 -20.48
CA ASP A 357 -13.58 -0.09 -20.38
C ASP A 357 -13.11 0.38 -21.76
N ILE A 358 -12.87 -0.55 -22.70
CA ILE A 358 -12.51 -0.20 -24.08
C ILE A 358 -13.68 0.51 -24.76
N THR A 359 -14.90 0.01 -24.60
CA THR A 359 -16.10 0.63 -25.20
C THR A 359 -16.29 2.06 -24.69
N HIS A 360 -16.13 2.27 -23.38
CA HIS A 360 -16.19 3.60 -22.79
C HIS A 360 -15.06 4.48 -23.34
N PHE A 361 -13.81 4.01 -23.37
CA PHE A 361 -12.67 4.79 -23.86
C PHE A 361 -12.88 5.26 -25.30
N LEU A 362 -13.27 4.35 -26.19
CA LEU A 362 -13.48 4.64 -27.62
C LEU A 362 -14.59 5.67 -27.85
N ARG A 363 -15.63 5.69 -26.99
CA ARG A 363 -16.75 6.63 -27.11
C ARG A 363 -16.44 7.99 -26.48
N THR A 364 -15.71 8.03 -25.37
CA THR A 364 -15.30 9.29 -24.72
C THR A 364 -14.21 10.01 -25.53
N TYR A 365 -13.36 9.27 -26.23
CA TYR A 365 -12.23 9.79 -26.98
C TYR A 365 -12.25 9.38 -28.46
N PRO A 366 -13.27 9.83 -29.23
CA PRO A 366 -13.34 9.53 -30.65
C PRO A 366 -12.13 10.14 -31.37
N GLY A 367 -11.46 9.35 -32.22
CA GLY A 367 -10.28 9.78 -32.98
C GLY A 367 -8.95 9.69 -32.24
N HIS A 368 -8.89 8.98 -31.10
CA HIS A 368 -7.62 8.68 -30.45
C HIS A 368 -6.71 7.83 -31.37
N PRO A 369 -5.38 8.01 -31.37
CA PRO A 369 -4.47 7.25 -32.24
C PRO A 369 -4.52 5.72 -32.10
N LEU A 370 -5.06 5.22 -30.98
CA LEU A 370 -5.20 3.78 -30.68
C LEU A 370 -6.60 3.24 -30.99
N THR A 371 -7.48 4.03 -31.60
CA THR A 371 -8.88 3.65 -31.85
C THR A 371 -8.99 2.35 -32.66
N ASP A 372 -8.20 2.18 -33.71
CA ASP A 372 -8.27 0.98 -34.56
C ASP A 372 -7.82 -0.28 -33.82
N GLU A 373 -6.72 -0.20 -33.06
CA GLU A 373 -6.19 -1.30 -32.26
C GLU A 373 -7.17 -1.72 -31.16
N LEU A 374 -7.69 -0.75 -30.42
CA LEU A 374 -8.67 -0.99 -29.36
C LEU A 374 -10.00 -1.49 -29.91
N SER A 375 -10.41 -1.05 -31.11
CA SER A 375 -11.63 -1.56 -31.74
C SER A 375 -11.51 -3.03 -32.11
N LYS A 376 -10.36 -3.46 -32.64
CA LYS A 376 -10.08 -4.89 -32.88
C LYS A 376 -10.10 -5.69 -31.59
N ARG A 377 -9.44 -5.21 -30.53
CA ARG A 377 -9.46 -5.88 -29.22
C ARG A 377 -10.88 -5.99 -28.65
N LYS A 378 -11.70 -4.96 -28.81
CA LYS A 378 -13.11 -4.97 -28.41
C LYS A 378 -13.92 -6.03 -29.18
N GLU A 379 -13.65 -6.21 -30.47
CA GLU A 379 -14.27 -7.28 -31.28
C GLU A 379 -13.80 -8.67 -30.84
N GLU A 380 -12.53 -8.86 -30.54
CA GLU A 380 -12.02 -10.12 -29.95
C GLU A 380 -12.73 -10.43 -28.63
N LEU A 381 -12.83 -9.44 -27.73
CA LEU A 381 -13.51 -9.59 -26.45
C LEU A 381 -14.99 -9.93 -26.59
N PHE A 382 -15.66 -9.39 -27.63
CA PHE A 382 -17.03 -9.80 -27.95
C PHE A 382 -17.11 -11.31 -28.17
N PHE A 383 -16.23 -11.87 -29.01
CA PHE A 383 -16.19 -13.31 -29.25
C PHE A 383 -15.77 -14.11 -28.03
N ASP A 384 -14.77 -13.65 -27.26
CA ASP A 384 -14.30 -14.30 -26.03
C ASP A 384 -15.43 -14.39 -24.98
N VAL A 385 -16.17 -13.29 -24.77
CA VAL A 385 -17.34 -13.24 -23.89
C VAL A 385 -18.38 -14.26 -24.33
N VAL A 386 -18.80 -14.22 -25.60
CA VAL A 386 -19.86 -15.09 -26.13
C VAL A 386 -19.44 -16.55 -26.01
N LYS A 387 -18.20 -16.87 -26.38
CA LYS A 387 -17.65 -18.23 -26.36
C LYS A 387 -17.59 -18.85 -24.98
N GLU A 388 -16.98 -18.17 -24.02
CA GLU A 388 -16.86 -18.77 -22.69
C GLU A 388 -18.22 -18.83 -21.97
N SER A 389 -19.10 -17.83 -22.21
CA SER A 389 -20.45 -17.81 -21.63
C SER A 389 -21.35 -18.92 -22.17
N SER A 390 -21.32 -19.21 -23.47
CA SER A 390 -22.19 -20.22 -24.10
C SER A 390 -21.65 -21.66 -24.04
N ARG A 391 -20.39 -21.85 -23.65
CA ARG A 391 -19.72 -23.15 -23.66
C ARG A 391 -20.48 -24.27 -22.91
N VAL A 392 -20.85 -25.35 -23.58
CA VAL A 392 -21.54 -26.49 -22.96
C VAL A 392 -20.53 -27.47 -22.35
N ASN A 393 -20.34 -27.42 -21.03
CA ASN A 393 -19.42 -28.28 -20.29
C ASN A 393 -20.10 -29.34 -19.40
N VAL A 394 -21.44 -29.40 -19.43
CA VAL A 394 -22.20 -30.43 -18.71
C VAL A 394 -22.36 -31.70 -19.55
N GLU A 395 -22.34 -32.86 -18.91
CA GLU A 395 -22.64 -34.12 -19.58
C GLU A 395 -24.15 -34.27 -19.81
N LEU A 396 -24.58 -34.55 -21.04
CA LEU A 396 -26.00 -34.66 -21.37
C LEU A 396 -26.71 -35.90 -20.78
N VAL A 397 -25.97 -36.78 -20.11
CA VAL A 397 -26.53 -37.95 -19.40
C VAL A 397 -27.10 -37.59 -18.02
N GLU A 398 -26.79 -36.39 -17.52
CA GLU A 398 -27.28 -35.89 -16.24
C GLU A 398 -28.82 -35.77 -16.20
N PRO A 399 -29.43 -35.76 -15.00
CA PRO A 399 -30.86 -35.53 -14.86
C PRO A 399 -31.30 -34.20 -15.48
N LEU A 400 -32.50 -34.17 -16.07
CA LEU A 400 -33.06 -32.97 -16.72
C LEU A 400 -33.07 -31.75 -15.80
N VAL A 401 -33.34 -31.92 -14.51
CA VAL A 401 -33.34 -30.82 -13.53
C VAL A 401 -31.96 -30.19 -13.43
N THR A 402 -30.90 -31.00 -13.36
CA THR A 402 -29.50 -30.54 -13.32
C THR A 402 -29.14 -29.78 -14.59
N LEU A 403 -29.52 -30.31 -15.76
CA LEU A 403 -29.28 -29.65 -17.04
C LEU A 403 -30.00 -28.30 -17.11
N LYS A 404 -31.30 -28.25 -16.77
CA LYS A 404 -32.07 -27.00 -16.76
C LYS A 404 -31.45 -25.96 -15.82
N LEU A 405 -31.04 -26.35 -14.62
CA LEU A 405 -30.35 -25.46 -13.68
C LEU A 405 -29.05 -24.92 -14.26
N TYR A 406 -28.21 -25.78 -14.85
CA TYR A 406 -26.97 -25.38 -15.50
C TYR A 406 -27.17 -24.30 -16.56
N PHE A 407 -28.06 -24.54 -17.54
CA PHE A 407 -28.30 -23.56 -18.61
C PHE A 407 -28.95 -22.28 -18.10
N LYS A 408 -29.83 -22.39 -17.09
CA LYS A 408 -30.43 -21.23 -16.43
C LYS A 408 -29.39 -20.35 -15.76
N GLU A 409 -28.51 -20.95 -14.96
CA GLU A 409 -27.44 -20.23 -14.25
C GLU A 409 -26.54 -19.50 -15.24
N LYS A 410 -26.09 -20.17 -16.31
CA LYS A 410 -25.28 -19.52 -17.35
C LYS A 410 -25.99 -18.33 -17.99
N HIS A 411 -27.25 -18.49 -18.36
CA HIS A 411 -28.02 -17.43 -19.01
C HIS A 411 -28.26 -16.24 -18.07
N VAL A 412 -28.56 -16.50 -16.79
CA VAL A 412 -28.73 -15.46 -15.77
C VAL A 412 -27.42 -14.70 -15.54
N GLU A 413 -26.31 -15.41 -15.33
CA GLU A 413 -24.98 -14.79 -15.14
C GLU A 413 -24.59 -13.94 -16.36
N PHE A 414 -24.79 -14.46 -17.58
CA PHE A 414 -24.55 -13.73 -18.81
C PHE A 414 -25.41 -12.47 -18.90
N SER A 415 -26.70 -12.58 -18.60
CA SER A 415 -27.65 -11.46 -18.62
C SER A 415 -27.32 -10.37 -17.59
N GLU A 416 -26.90 -10.76 -16.39
CA GLU A 416 -26.50 -9.82 -15.34
C GLU A 416 -25.24 -9.06 -15.73
N ASN A 417 -24.22 -9.76 -16.25
CA ASN A 417 -23.00 -9.12 -16.75
C ASN A 417 -23.29 -8.19 -17.94
N MET A 418 -24.12 -8.61 -18.90
CA MET A 418 -24.54 -7.74 -20.01
C MET A 418 -25.23 -6.46 -19.52
N ARG A 419 -26.05 -6.55 -18.45
CA ARG A 419 -26.75 -5.39 -17.91
C ARG A 419 -25.80 -4.32 -17.37
N LEU A 420 -24.63 -4.73 -16.86
CA LEU A 420 -23.62 -3.83 -16.30
C LEU A 420 -22.64 -3.34 -17.37
N PHE A 421 -22.11 -4.24 -18.19
CA PHE A 421 -20.92 -4.00 -18.99
C PHE A 421 -21.18 -3.77 -20.48
N VAL A 422 -22.38 -4.13 -20.98
CA VAL A 422 -22.73 -3.99 -22.40
C VAL A 422 -23.72 -2.82 -22.59
N PRO A 423 -23.43 -1.87 -23.49
CA PRO A 423 -24.38 -0.82 -23.86
C PRO A 423 -25.71 -1.42 -24.30
N VAL A 424 -26.82 -0.78 -23.91
CA VAL A 424 -28.19 -1.26 -24.19
C VAL A 424 -28.39 -1.58 -25.67
N ILE A 425 -27.89 -0.71 -26.56
CA ILE A 425 -28.02 -0.87 -28.02
C ILE A 425 -27.36 -2.15 -28.58
N ASN A 426 -26.42 -2.74 -27.85
CA ASN A 426 -25.67 -3.91 -28.30
C ASN A 426 -26.14 -5.22 -27.64
N ARG A 427 -27.04 -5.17 -26.65
CA ARG A 427 -27.41 -6.37 -25.86
C ARG A 427 -28.03 -7.46 -26.69
N ASN A 428 -28.95 -7.11 -27.59
CA ASN A 428 -29.59 -8.08 -28.47
C ASN A 428 -28.56 -8.82 -29.33
N LEU A 429 -27.52 -8.14 -29.82
CA LEU A 429 -26.47 -8.78 -30.61
C LEU A 429 -25.69 -9.82 -29.79
N PHE A 430 -25.30 -9.47 -28.55
CA PHE A 430 -24.65 -10.40 -27.64
C PHE A 430 -25.53 -11.61 -27.32
N GLU A 431 -26.81 -11.36 -27.07
CA GLU A 431 -27.76 -12.41 -26.69
C GLU A 431 -28.06 -13.36 -27.85
N ILE A 432 -28.25 -12.83 -29.07
CA ILE A 432 -28.39 -13.63 -30.29
C ILE A 432 -27.16 -14.51 -30.48
N GLN A 433 -25.95 -13.94 -30.38
CA GLN A 433 -24.72 -14.72 -30.58
C GLN A 433 -24.45 -15.71 -29.45
N PHE A 434 -24.89 -15.41 -28.22
CA PHE A 434 -24.87 -16.37 -27.11
C PHE A 434 -25.68 -17.62 -27.45
N PHE A 435 -26.93 -17.46 -27.89
CA PHE A 435 -27.77 -18.60 -28.26
C PHE A 435 -27.29 -19.29 -29.54
N GLU A 436 -26.78 -18.55 -30.51
CA GLU A 436 -26.21 -19.14 -31.74
C GLU A 436 -25.11 -20.17 -31.41
N MET A 437 -24.18 -19.80 -30.53
CA MET A 437 -23.08 -20.67 -30.13
C MET A 437 -23.49 -21.71 -29.08
N LEU A 438 -24.51 -21.41 -28.25
CA LEU A 438 -25.07 -22.38 -27.31
C LEU A 438 -25.71 -23.54 -28.07
N ASP A 439 -26.51 -23.22 -29.09
CA ASP A 439 -27.20 -24.18 -29.95
C ASP A 439 -26.18 -25.03 -30.70
N GLU A 440 -25.15 -24.41 -31.28
CA GLU A 440 -24.03 -25.11 -31.92
C GLU A 440 -23.35 -26.09 -30.96
N GLY A 441 -22.91 -25.60 -29.79
CA GLY A 441 -22.24 -26.42 -28.78
C GLY A 441 -23.13 -27.54 -28.25
N LEU A 442 -24.43 -27.31 -28.12
CA LEU A 442 -25.38 -28.36 -27.72
C LEU A 442 -25.53 -29.42 -28.81
N MET A 443 -25.69 -29.02 -30.08
CA MET A 443 -25.77 -29.95 -31.21
C MET A 443 -24.53 -30.82 -31.31
N GLU A 444 -23.33 -30.24 -31.15
CA GLU A 444 -22.08 -30.99 -31.09
C GLU A 444 -22.07 -32.02 -29.96
N ARG A 445 -22.51 -31.62 -28.75
CA ARG A 445 -22.59 -32.53 -27.59
C ARG A 445 -23.59 -33.66 -27.80
N ILE A 446 -24.75 -33.39 -28.43
CA ILE A 446 -25.74 -34.42 -28.77
C ILE A 446 -25.14 -35.44 -29.73
N ARG A 447 -24.48 -34.98 -30.80
CA ARG A 447 -23.80 -35.85 -31.76
C ARG A 447 -22.69 -36.69 -31.12
N GLY A 448 -22.02 -36.14 -30.12
CA GLY A 448 -20.97 -36.83 -29.36
C GLY A 448 -21.44 -38.03 -28.53
N LEU A 449 -22.74 -38.18 -28.25
CA LEU A 449 -23.25 -39.20 -27.33
C LEU A 449 -23.14 -40.65 -27.83
N LYS A 450 -23.01 -40.88 -29.15
CA LYS A 450 -22.92 -42.20 -29.83
C LYS A 450 -24.04 -43.21 -29.55
N ILE A 451 -24.34 -43.56 -28.29
CA ILE A 451 -25.45 -44.41 -27.82
C ILE A 451 -26.01 -43.81 -26.53
N ALA A 452 -27.31 -43.52 -26.48
CA ALA A 452 -27.98 -42.97 -25.30
C ALA A 452 -29.12 -43.87 -24.78
N LYS A 453 -29.46 -43.75 -23.50
CA LYS A 453 -30.68 -44.33 -22.92
C LYS A 453 -31.91 -43.58 -23.42
N ARG A 454 -33.05 -44.27 -23.55
CA ARG A 454 -34.32 -43.64 -23.95
C ARG A 454 -34.67 -42.44 -23.06
N SER A 455 -34.49 -42.58 -21.75
CA SER A 455 -34.67 -41.48 -20.79
C SER A 455 -33.74 -40.29 -21.04
N THR A 456 -32.52 -40.53 -21.54
CA THR A 456 -31.58 -39.46 -21.90
C THR A 456 -32.06 -38.73 -23.16
N VAL A 457 -32.56 -39.45 -24.17
CA VAL A 457 -33.13 -38.85 -25.37
C VAL A 457 -34.37 -38.01 -25.03
N GLU A 458 -35.26 -38.53 -24.18
CA GLU A 458 -36.43 -37.80 -23.68
C GLU A 458 -36.01 -36.53 -22.92
N ASN A 459 -34.98 -36.61 -22.07
CA ASN A 459 -34.43 -35.42 -21.39
C ASN A 459 -33.85 -34.40 -22.37
N ILE A 460 -33.13 -34.82 -23.43
CA ILE A 460 -32.56 -33.92 -24.44
C ILE A 460 -33.67 -33.17 -25.17
N ILE A 461 -34.76 -33.84 -25.55
CA ILE A 461 -35.92 -33.21 -26.20
C ILE A 461 -36.49 -32.11 -25.30
N LEU A 462 -36.72 -32.43 -24.02
CA LEU A 462 -37.24 -31.47 -23.03
C LEU A 462 -36.26 -30.35 -22.68
N LEU A 463 -34.96 -30.59 -22.86
CA LEU A 463 -33.91 -29.59 -22.69
C LEU A 463 -33.88 -28.61 -23.87
N ILE A 464 -34.02 -29.11 -25.10
CA ILE A 464 -34.11 -28.24 -26.30
C ILE A 464 -35.32 -27.31 -26.17
N ASP A 465 -36.47 -27.83 -25.74
CA ASP A 465 -37.64 -26.98 -25.46
C ASP A 465 -37.36 -25.91 -24.42
N TYR A 466 -36.65 -26.27 -23.36
CA TYR A 466 -36.25 -25.32 -22.34
C TYR A 466 -35.32 -24.21 -22.87
N ILE A 467 -34.41 -24.53 -23.78
CA ILE A 467 -33.51 -23.53 -24.40
C ILE A 467 -34.29 -22.61 -25.36
N PHE A 468 -35.28 -23.14 -26.09
CA PHE A 468 -36.19 -22.31 -26.87
C PHE A 468 -37.02 -21.38 -25.97
N ASP A 469 -37.49 -21.86 -24.82
CA ASP A 469 -38.19 -21.03 -23.84
C ASP A 469 -37.28 -19.90 -23.30
N LEU A 470 -35.99 -20.18 -23.07
CA LEU A 470 -35.01 -19.19 -22.62
C LEU A 470 -34.74 -18.08 -23.65
N SER A 471 -34.92 -18.37 -24.94
CA SER A 471 -34.68 -17.45 -26.05
C SER A 471 -35.98 -16.87 -26.65
N PHE A 472 -37.15 -17.12 -26.06
CA PHE A 472 -38.47 -16.77 -26.62
C PHE A 472 -38.67 -15.26 -26.85
N HIS A 473 -38.00 -14.40 -26.08
CA HIS A 473 -38.08 -12.94 -26.25
C HIS A 473 -37.29 -12.43 -27.47
N LEU A 474 -36.44 -13.27 -28.06
CA LEU A 474 -35.72 -12.95 -29.29
C LEU A 474 -36.54 -13.39 -30.51
N PRO A 475 -36.48 -12.64 -31.63
CA PRO A 475 -37.10 -13.10 -32.88
C PRO A 475 -36.50 -14.43 -33.32
N THR A 476 -37.34 -15.43 -33.60
CA THR A 476 -36.91 -16.79 -33.97
C THR A 476 -35.96 -16.81 -35.17
N GLU A 477 -36.15 -15.92 -36.13
CA GLU A 477 -35.34 -15.81 -37.35
C GLU A 477 -33.96 -15.16 -37.09
N ALA A 478 -33.73 -14.61 -35.90
CA ALA A 478 -32.49 -13.92 -35.57
C ALA A 478 -31.36 -14.89 -35.14
N ILE A 479 -31.71 -16.09 -34.68
CA ILE A 479 -30.77 -17.14 -34.27
C ILE A 479 -30.72 -18.17 -35.41
N GLY A 480 -29.65 -18.15 -36.20
CA GLY A 480 -29.50 -18.97 -37.40
C GLY A 480 -29.54 -20.47 -37.09
N ASN A 481 -28.93 -20.89 -35.98
CA ASN A 481 -28.89 -22.28 -35.58
C ASN A 481 -30.21 -22.82 -34.98
N GLN A 482 -31.19 -21.97 -34.72
CA GLN A 482 -32.41 -22.38 -34.00
C GLN A 482 -33.27 -23.35 -34.82
N GLU A 483 -33.40 -23.14 -36.14
CA GLU A 483 -34.11 -24.06 -37.04
C GLU A 483 -33.42 -25.42 -37.14
N LYS A 484 -32.08 -25.41 -37.15
CA LYS A 484 -31.26 -26.61 -37.16
C LYS A 484 -31.43 -27.40 -35.86
N LEU A 485 -31.39 -26.72 -34.70
CA LEU A 485 -31.64 -27.35 -33.40
C LEU A 485 -33.08 -27.89 -33.28
N ARG A 486 -34.07 -27.21 -33.90
CA ARG A 486 -35.45 -27.69 -33.98
C ARG A 486 -35.55 -28.99 -34.77
N SER A 487 -34.78 -29.09 -35.86
CA SER A 487 -34.66 -30.32 -36.65
C SER A 487 -34.04 -31.46 -35.85
N TYR A 488 -33.04 -31.19 -34.99
CA TYR A 488 -32.51 -32.19 -34.05
C TYR A 488 -33.61 -32.72 -33.12
N LYS A 489 -34.41 -31.81 -32.54
CA LYS A 489 -35.55 -32.20 -31.69
C LYS A 489 -36.56 -33.07 -32.45
N GLN A 490 -36.90 -32.72 -33.69
CA GLN A 490 -37.83 -33.51 -34.53
C GLN A 490 -37.31 -34.92 -34.77
N VAL A 491 -36.03 -35.08 -35.14
CA VAL A 491 -35.43 -36.41 -35.36
C VAL A 491 -35.48 -37.27 -34.11
N LEU A 492 -35.26 -36.68 -32.92
CA LEU A 492 -35.26 -37.41 -31.66
C LEU A 492 -36.66 -37.76 -31.14
N SER A 493 -37.71 -37.05 -31.59
CA SER A 493 -39.07 -37.14 -31.01
C SER A 493 -40.11 -37.80 -31.92
N LEU A 494 -39.93 -37.76 -33.24
CA LEU A 494 -40.90 -38.28 -34.20
C LEU A 494 -40.84 -39.81 -34.34
N ASP A 495 -41.98 -40.40 -34.66
CA ASP A 495 -42.07 -41.79 -35.10
C ASP A 495 -41.55 -41.96 -36.53
N ARG A 496 -41.23 -43.22 -36.88
CA ARG A 496 -40.49 -43.57 -38.11
C ARG A 496 -41.16 -43.05 -39.39
N GLU A 497 -42.48 -43.22 -39.52
CA GLU A 497 -43.21 -42.82 -40.72
C GLU A 497 -43.22 -41.31 -40.92
N ARG A 498 -43.43 -40.57 -39.82
CA ARG A 498 -43.39 -39.10 -39.85
C ARG A 498 -42.01 -38.57 -40.13
N LEU A 499 -40.98 -39.17 -39.54
CA LEU A 499 -39.60 -38.75 -39.75
C LEU A 499 -39.15 -38.90 -41.21
N ILE A 500 -39.46 -40.04 -41.85
CA ILE A 500 -39.16 -40.26 -43.28
C ILE A 500 -39.88 -39.23 -44.14
N LYS A 501 -41.15 -38.94 -43.83
CA LYS A 501 -41.92 -37.94 -44.56
C LYS A 501 -41.31 -36.54 -44.42
N GLU A 502 -40.98 -36.10 -43.21
CA GLU A 502 -40.38 -34.78 -43.00
C GLU A 502 -38.99 -34.64 -43.63
N TYR A 503 -38.19 -35.70 -43.62
CA TYR A 503 -36.89 -35.72 -44.30
C TYR A 503 -37.04 -35.60 -45.83
N ARG A 504 -37.94 -36.39 -46.45
CA ARG A 504 -38.21 -36.34 -47.90
C ARG A 504 -38.84 -35.03 -48.36
N ASP A 505 -39.69 -34.44 -47.52
CA ASP A 505 -40.31 -33.13 -47.78
C ASP A 505 -39.28 -31.98 -47.66
N GLY A 506 -38.02 -32.25 -47.29
CA GLY A 506 -36.98 -31.24 -47.12
C GLY A 506 -37.24 -30.28 -45.96
N LYS A 507 -38.04 -30.70 -44.96
CA LYS A 507 -38.42 -29.86 -43.81
C LYS A 507 -37.39 -29.86 -42.70
N LEU A 508 -36.46 -30.81 -42.71
CA LEU A 508 -35.39 -30.91 -41.72
C LEU A 508 -34.16 -30.14 -42.22
N CYS A 509 -33.73 -29.15 -41.45
CA CYS A 509 -32.62 -28.24 -41.78
C CYS A 509 -31.26 -28.81 -41.30
N ILE A 510 -30.96 -30.06 -41.64
CA ILE A 510 -29.74 -30.78 -41.20
C ILE A 510 -29.11 -31.54 -42.36
N SER A 511 -27.80 -31.79 -42.29
CA SER A 511 -27.12 -32.59 -43.31
C SER A 511 -27.46 -34.09 -43.18
N ASP A 512 -27.24 -34.85 -44.25
CA ASP A 512 -27.45 -36.30 -44.23
C ASP A 512 -26.57 -36.99 -43.17
N GLU A 513 -25.33 -36.55 -43.01
CA GLU A 513 -24.43 -37.07 -41.97
C GLU A 513 -24.98 -36.83 -40.55
N GLU A 514 -25.53 -35.64 -40.30
CA GLU A 514 -26.14 -35.29 -39.03
C GLU A 514 -27.41 -36.10 -38.77
N PHE A 515 -28.26 -36.24 -39.80
CA PHE A 515 -29.47 -37.04 -39.74
C PHE A 515 -29.16 -38.50 -39.39
N VAL A 516 -28.21 -39.13 -40.09
CA VAL A 516 -27.78 -40.51 -39.81
C VAL A 516 -27.23 -40.67 -38.39
N SER A 517 -26.44 -39.70 -37.93
CA SER A 517 -25.91 -39.67 -36.56
C SER A 517 -27.04 -39.62 -35.52
N LEU A 518 -28.04 -38.77 -35.73
CA LEU A 518 -29.17 -38.60 -34.82
C LEU A 518 -30.12 -39.80 -34.83
N CYS A 519 -30.39 -40.39 -36.00
CA CYS A 519 -31.17 -41.62 -36.11
C CYS A 519 -30.49 -42.77 -35.35
N SER A 520 -29.16 -42.85 -35.39
CA SER A 520 -28.41 -43.85 -34.62
C SER A 520 -28.55 -43.66 -33.09
N LEU A 521 -28.86 -42.44 -32.64
CA LEU A 521 -29.10 -42.11 -31.25
C LEU A 521 -30.55 -42.42 -30.83
N ALA A 522 -31.51 -42.09 -31.70
CA ALA A 522 -32.94 -42.24 -31.46
C ALA A 522 -33.42 -43.71 -31.59
N PHE A 523 -32.87 -44.47 -32.53
CA PHE A 523 -33.30 -45.84 -32.85
C PHE A 523 -32.22 -46.86 -32.49
N ARG A 524 -32.52 -47.71 -31.50
CA ARG A 524 -31.59 -48.75 -31.01
C ARG A 524 -31.64 -50.04 -31.81
N GLU A 525 -32.76 -50.34 -32.46
CA GLU A 525 -32.93 -51.59 -33.21
C GLU A 525 -32.19 -51.48 -34.55
N PRO A 526 -31.30 -52.42 -34.88
CA PRO A 526 -30.55 -52.39 -36.14
C PRO A 526 -31.47 -52.46 -37.37
N GLU A 527 -32.63 -53.11 -37.25
CA GLU A 527 -33.64 -53.21 -38.30
C GLU A 527 -34.25 -51.84 -38.65
N ASP A 528 -34.51 -51.00 -37.64
CA ASP A 528 -35.02 -49.64 -37.82
C ASP A 528 -34.03 -48.73 -38.50
N LYS A 529 -32.76 -48.87 -38.08
CA LYS A 529 -31.65 -48.12 -38.64
C LYS A 529 -31.43 -48.52 -40.10
N ILE A 530 -31.44 -49.82 -40.40
CA ILE A 530 -31.31 -50.33 -41.78
C ILE A 530 -32.50 -49.87 -42.62
N PHE A 531 -33.73 -49.91 -42.09
CA PHE A 531 -34.91 -49.44 -42.80
C PHE A 531 -34.82 -47.94 -43.15
N LEU A 532 -34.52 -47.09 -42.17
CA LEU A 532 -34.39 -45.63 -42.38
C LEU A 532 -33.28 -45.31 -43.38
N LEU A 533 -32.11 -45.94 -43.25
CA LEU A 533 -30.97 -45.72 -44.14
C LEU A 533 -31.22 -46.26 -45.55
N SER A 534 -31.92 -47.38 -45.70
CA SER A 534 -32.28 -47.93 -47.02
C SER A 534 -33.28 -47.06 -47.78
N LYS A 535 -34.09 -46.27 -47.07
CA LYS A 535 -35.11 -45.37 -47.64
C LYS A 535 -34.59 -43.97 -47.98
N MET A 536 -33.31 -43.69 -47.69
CA MET A 536 -32.57 -42.49 -48.11
C MET A 536 -31.89 -42.66 -49.48
N SER A 537 -31.67 -43.90 -49.92
CA SER A 537 -30.98 -44.22 -51.19
C SER A 537 -31.91 -44.33 -52.41
N ASP A 538 -33.21 -44.18 -52.19
CA ASP A 538 -34.30 -44.10 -53.19
C ASP A 538 -34.78 -42.64 -53.28
#